data_AF-A0ABD5DX96-F1
#
_entry.id   AF-A0ABD5DX96-F1
#
_cell.length_a   1.000
_cell.length_b   1.000
_cell.length_c   1.000
_cell.angle_alpha   90.00
_cell.angle_beta   90.00
_cell.angle_gamma   90.00
#
_symmetry.space_group_name_H-M   'P 1'
#
loop_
_entity.id
_entity.type
_entity.pdbx_description
1 polymer ?
#
loop_
_entity_poly.entity_id
_entity_poly.type
_entity_poly.pdbx_seq_one_letter_code
_entity_poly.pdbx_strand_id
1 'polypeptide(L)' 'MTAKNKYKSPAFEAIHSAASGLFSVGAIPQETMRHFDESCLGSVATL' A
#
# COMPACT_ATOMS: atom_id res chain seq x y z
N MET A 1 14.63 4.66 9.90
CA MET A 1 14.56 3.26 9.45
C MET A 1 13.09 2.96 9.17
N THR A 2 12.65 3.10 7.91
CA THR A 2 11.25 2.85 7.56
C THR A 2 11.03 1.35 7.69
N ALA A 3 10.24 0.93 8.68
CA ALA A 3 9.76 -0.44 8.78
C ALA A 3 9.11 -0.75 7.43
N LYS A 4 9.72 -1.65 6.64
CA LYS A 4 9.10 -2.16 5.42
C LYS A 4 7.89 -2.97 5.90
N ASN A 5 6.73 -2.34 5.99
CA ASN A 5 5.47 -3.06 6.07
C ASN A 5 5.51 -4.09 4.94
N LYS A 6 5.58 -5.37 5.30
CA LYS A 6 5.66 -6.45 4.32
C LYS A 6 4.31 -6.49 3.61
N TYR A 7 4.30 -6.39 2.29
CA TYR A 7 3.09 -6.64 1.50
C TYR A 7 2.58 -8.07 1.77
N LYS A 8 1.26 -8.25 1.76
CA LYS A 8 0.64 -9.58 1.99
C LYS A 8 1.05 -10.60 0.94
N SER A 9 1.35 -10.14 -0.28
CA SER A 9 1.83 -10.95 -1.40
C SER A 9 2.49 -10.06 -2.46
N PRO A 10 3.28 -10.61 -3.40
CA PRO A 10 3.80 -9.83 -4.54
C PRO A 10 2.69 -9.22 -5.42
N ALA A 11 1.50 -9.85 -5.47
CA ALA A 11 0.37 -9.27 -6.20
C ALA A 11 -0.14 -7.99 -5.52
N PHE A 12 -0.23 -7.98 -4.19
CA PHE A 12 -0.62 -6.77 -3.43
C PHE A 12 0.42 -5.66 -3.51
N GLU A 13 1.71 -5.98 -3.62
CA GLU A 13 2.77 -5.00 -3.89
C GLU A 13 2.56 -4.31 -5.25
N ALA A 14 2.30 -5.09 -6.31
CA ALA A 14 2.06 -4.54 -7.64
C ALA A 14 0.82 -3.64 -7.68
N ILE A 15 -0.26 -4.05 -7.02
CA ILE A 15 -1.51 -3.27 -6.90
C ILE A 15 -1.26 -1.96 -6.15
N HIS A 16 -0.55 -2.00 -5.02
CA HIS A 16 -0.24 -0.80 -4.23
C HIS A 16 0.67 0.16 -4.99
N SER A 17 1.64 -0.37 -5.75
CA SER A 17 2.49 0.42 -6.64
C SER A 17 1.68 1.15 -7.72
N ALA A 18 0.73 0.45 -8.36
CA ALA A 18 -0.19 1.07 -9.31
C ALA A 18 -1.07 2.15 -8.66
N ALA A 19 -1.64 1.88 -7.49
CA ALA A 19 -2.43 2.85 -6.73
C ALA A 19 -1.61 4.08 -6.35
N SER A 20 -0.34 3.90 -5.95
CA SER A 20 0.58 5.00 -5.66
C SER A 20 0.84 5.87 -6.89
N GLY A 21 0.94 5.26 -8.08
CA GLY A 21 1.00 5.99 -9.35
C GLY A 21 -0.25 6.83 -9.60
N LEU A 22 -1.44 6.25 -9.39
CA LEU A 22 -2.71 6.95 -9.51
C LEU A 22 -2.84 8.11 -8.50
N PHE A 23 -2.38 7.93 -7.27
CA PHE A 23 -2.35 8.98 -6.26
C PHE A 23 -1.40 10.11 -6.64
N SER A 24 -0.21 9.79 -7.16
CA SER A 24 0.78 10.79 -7.57
C SER A 24 0.27 11.71 -8.68
N VAL A 25 -0.64 11.25 -9.53
CA VAL A 25 -1.28 12.06 -10.57
C VAL A 25 -2.62 12.67 -10.12
N GLY A 26 -3.00 12.49 -8.85
CA GLY A 26 -4.25 13.02 -8.29
C GLY A 26 -5.51 12.30 -8.76
N ALA A 27 -5.40 11.11 -9.36
CA ALA A 27 -6.54 10.34 -9.85
C ALA A 27 -7.34 9.67 -8.72
N ILE A 28 -6.72 9.45 -7.56
CA ILE A 28 -7.37 8.97 -6.34
C ILE A 28 -7.03 9.87 -5.15
N PRO A 29 -7.95 10.06 -4.19
CA PRO A 29 -7.70 10.84 -2.98
C PRO A 29 -6.91 10.05 -1.93
N GLN A 30 -6.39 10.75 -0.92
CA GLN A 30 -5.62 10.16 0.18
C GLN A 30 -6.43 9.11 0.98
N GLU A 31 -7.74 9.29 1.12
CA GLU A 31 -8.63 8.29 1.74
C GLU A 31 -8.55 6.94 1.04
N THR A 32 -8.54 6.94 -0.30
CA THR A 32 -8.44 5.73 -1.11
C THR A 32 -7.07 5.07 -0.94
N MET A 33 -6.00 5.86 -0.91
CA MET A 33 -4.65 5.32 -0.66
C MET A 33 -4.52 4.64 0.71
N ARG A 34 -5.18 5.16 1.75
CA ARG A 34 -5.20 4.51 3.08
C ARG A 34 -5.88 3.14 3.03
N HIS A 35 -6.97 3.03 2.27
CA HIS A 35 -7.66 1.76 2.06
C HIS A 35 -6.79 0.73 1.32
N PHE A 36 -5.98 1.18 0.35
CA PHE A 36 -4.97 0.33 -0.30
C PHE A 36 -3.86 -0.07 0.66
N ASP A 37 -3.40 0.82 1.54
CA ASP A 37 -2.41 0.54 2.57
C ASP A 37 -2.90 -0.61 3.49
N GLU A 38 -4.12 -0.50 4.02
CA GLU A 38 -4.73 -1.52 4.90
C GLU A 38 -4.97 -2.87 4.20
N SER A 39 -5.32 -2.81 2.91
CA SER A 39 -5.59 -4.00 2.11
C SER A 39 -4.31 -4.70 1.65
N CYS A 40 -3.28 -3.94 1.22
CA CYS A 40 -2.09 -4.48 0.57
C CYS A 40 -0.95 -4.76 1.55
N LEU A 41 -0.81 -3.96 2.60
CA LEU A 41 0.22 -4.15 3.61
C LEU A 41 -0.22 -5.24 4.59
N GLY A 42 0.68 -6.17 4.86
CA GLY A 42 0.52 -7.16 5.91
C GLY A 42 0.70 -6.51 7.28
N SER A 43 -0.04 -7.00 8.27
CA SER A 43 0.21 -6.67 9.67
C SER A 43 1.67 -6.96 9.97
N VAL A 44 2.41 -5.94 10.41
CA VAL A 44 3.75 -6.16 10.95
C VAL A 44 3.56 -7.02 12.20
N ALA A 45 3.85 -8.32 12.08
CA ALA A 45 3.95 -9.20 13.23
C ALA A 45 5.09 -8.64 14.08
N THR A 46 4.71 -7.89 15.11
CA THR A 46 5.62 -7.49 16.17
C THR A 46 5.92 -8.77 16.95
N LEU A 47 7.08 -9.36 16.67
CA LEU A 47 7.68 -10.40 17.50
C LEU A 47 8.26 -9.77 18.75
#